data_AF-A0A6G1S182-F1
#
_entry.id   AF-A0A6G1S182-F1
#
_cell.length_a   1.000
_cell.length_b   1.000
_cell.length_c   1.000
_cell.angle_alpha   90.00
_cell.angle_beta   90.00
_cell.angle_gamma   90.00
#
_symmetry.space_group_name_H-M   'P 1'
#
loop_
_entity.id
_entity.type
_entity.pdbx_description
1 polymer ?
#
loop_
_entity_poly.entity_id
_entity_poly.type
_entity_poly.pdbx_seq_one_letter_code
_entity_poly.pdbx_strand_id
1 'polypeptide(L)'
;HAAACVSRRDLERARRDPAHCPLVPELIPSWVSEGPSEEQAVCVNCENHSQGERCQGCQPGFFLLHGLCTRCQCNGHASTCNPQDGTGCPCHNNTESAACPERRDCHRHQCTKCRDSFHGHPVGGRQCYRLMAVEQEYCLDPTTQTSCFQSGGRQPLPAGAAVFFGVQPKFTNVDIRITLDLTYGAVDLYVSTSYDTFSLERDPATGRHLVRVHPPPEVGDSAGGGTSGLGGGTSKVSEVNGDVGGGVNLNGGTSSVNGGTSQVNGGTSNLNGGTSSLNSGTSSVNGGTSQVNGGTSNLNGGTSSLNSGTSSVNG
;
A
#
# COMPACT_ATOMS: atom_id res chain seq x y z
N HIS A 1 -7.59 -22.13 21.56
CA HIS A 1 -8.36 -23.30 22.04
C HIS A 1 -8.77 -23.03 23.49
N ALA A 2 -9.96 -23.43 23.90
CA ALA A 2 -10.66 -22.92 25.08
C ALA A 2 -9.93 -23.19 26.42
N ALA A 3 -10.21 -22.36 27.42
CA ALA A 3 -9.72 -22.54 28.78
C ALA A 3 -10.46 -23.65 29.57
N ALA A 4 -11.74 -23.93 29.25
CA ALA A 4 -12.52 -24.98 29.90
C ALA A 4 -13.71 -25.43 29.02
N CYS A 5 -14.18 -26.67 29.23
CA CYS A 5 -15.39 -27.20 28.59
C CYS A 5 -16.27 -27.93 29.60
N VAL A 6 -17.59 -27.77 29.45
CA VAL A 6 -18.64 -28.35 30.31
C VAL A 6 -19.64 -29.13 29.47
N SER A 7 -20.44 -30.01 30.08
CA SER A 7 -21.52 -30.68 29.35
C SER A 7 -22.60 -29.67 28.93
N ARG A 8 -23.38 -29.97 27.89
CA ARG A 8 -24.52 -29.13 27.49
C ARG A 8 -25.53 -28.94 28.65
N ARG A 9 -25.70 -29.97 29.50
CA ARG A 9 -26.56 -29.91 30.70
C ARG A 9 -26.04 -28.92 31.74
N ASP A 10 -24.73 -28.93 31.99
CA ASP A 10 -24.08 -28.03 32.95
C ASP A 10 -24.06 -26.59 32.44
N LEU A 11 -23.86 -26.39 31.13
CA LEU A 11 -23.98 -25.08 30.50
C LEU A 11 -25.39 -24.48 30.69
N GLU A 12 -26.44 -25.28 30.50
CA GLU A 12 -27.81 -24.83 30.75
C GLU A 12 -28.07 -24.52 32.23
N ARG A 13 -27.48 -25.31 33.14
CA ARG A 13 -27.54 -25.03 34.59
C ARG A 13 -26.88 -23.69 34.92
N ALA A 14 -25.68 -23.44 34.39
CA ALA A 14 -24.96 -22.19 34.54
C ALA A 14 -25.71 -20.98 33.97
N ARG A 15 -26.42 -21.14 32.85
CA ARG A 15 -27.27 -20.08 32.28
C ARG A 15 -28.47 -19.75 33.15
N ARG A 16 -29.03 -20.73 33.86
CA ARG A 16 -30.17 -20.55 34.78
C ARG A 16 -29.75 -19.96 36.12
N ASP A 17 -28.57 -20.31 36.61
CA ASP A 17 -28.04 -19.84 37.90
C ASP A 17 -26.55 -19.46 37.81
N PRO A 18 -26.22 -18.28 37.24
CA PRO A 18 -24.84 -17.85 37.06
C PRO A 18 -24.10 -17.58 38.39
N ALA A 19 -24.85 -17.30 39.47
CA ALA A 19 -24.26 -16.98 40.77
C ALA A 19 -23.65 -18.22 41.44
N HIS A 20 -24.30 -19.37 41.32
CA HIS A 20 -23.79 -20.63 41.89
C HIS A 20 -23.05 -21.50 40.88
N CYS A 21 -23.22 -21.25 39.58
CA CYS A 21 -22.57 -22.00 38.51
C CYS A 21 -21.84 -21.03 37.54
N PRO A 22 -20.81 -20.30 38.01
CA PRO A 22 -20.08 -19.35 37.17
C PRO A 22 -19.30 -20.06 36.06
N LEU A 23 -19.35 -19.50 34.84
CA LEU A 23 -18.60 -19.99 33.66
C LEU A 23 -17.20 -19.38 33.54
N VAL A 24 -16.63 -18.93 34.65
CA VAL A 24 -15.23 -18.49 34.72
C VAL A 24 -14.36 -19.76 34.81
N PRO A 25 -13.34 -19.97 33.95
CA PRO A 25 -12.65 -21.25 33.83
C PRO A 25 -12.10 -21.80 35.15
N GLU A 26 -11.54 -20.91 35.97
CA GLU A 26 -10.96 -21.24 37.28
C GLU A 26 -12.00 -21.65 38.33
N LEU A 27 -13.27 -21.27 38.15
CA LEU A 27 -14.35 -21.54 39.09
C LEU A 27 -15.19 -22.76 38.67
N ILE A 28 -15.07 -23.25 37.44
CA ILE A 28 -15.84 -24.40 36.95
C ILE A 28 -15.63 -25.66 37.80
N PRO A 29 -14.40 -26.01 38.24
CA PRO A 29 -14.17 -27.18 39.09
C PRO A 29 -14.87 -27.14 40.46
N SER A 30 -15.38 -25.97 40.90
CA SER A 30 -16.06 -25.85 42.21
C SER A 30 -17.49 -26.39 42.21
N TRP A 31 -18.09 -26.60 41.03
CA TRP A 31 -19.49 -27.03 40.89
C TRP A 31 -19.70 -28.10 39.80
N VAL A 32 -18.66 -28.37 39.00
CA VAL A 32 -18.58 -29.50 38.07
C VAL A 32 -17.48 -30.45 38.56
N SER A 33 -17.86 -31.68 38.94
CA SER A 33 -16.93 -32.68 39.49
C SER A 33 -16.14 -33.44 38.43
N GLU A 34 -16.69 -33.60 37.23
CA GLU A 34 -16.08 -34.34 36.11
C GLU A 34 -16.32 -33.60 34.79
N GLY A 35 -15.31 -33.61 33.91
CA GLY A 35 -15.42 -33.02 32.58
C GLY A 35 -16.33 -33.81 31.64
N PRO A 36 -16.90 -33.18 30.60
CA PRO A 36 -17.70 -33.87 29.60
C PRO A 36 -16.84 -34.81 28.72
N SER A 37 -17.49 -35.79 28.09
CA SER A 37 -16.86 -36.51 26.97
C SER A 37 -16.64 -35.57 25.77
N GLU A 38 -15.73 -35.93 24.87
CA GLU A 38 -15.38 -35.11 23.70
C GLU A 38 -16.59 -34.79 22.80
N GLU A 39 -17.54 -35.71 22.69
CA GLU A 39 -18.75 -35.56 21.88
C GLU A 39 -19.79 -34.63 22.53
N GLN A 40 -19.79 -34.52 23.85
CA GLN A 40 -20.75 -33.72 24.62
C GLN A 40 -20.14 -32.41 25.15
N ALA A 41 -18.86 -32.17 24.88
CA ALA A 41 -18.12 -31.02 25.35
C ALA A 41 -18.62 -29.74 24.67
N VAL A 42 -19.04 -28.78 25.51
CA VAL A 42 -19.28 -27.40 25.11
C VAL A 42 -18.30 -26.51 25.85
N CYS A 43 -17.37 -25.95 25.09
CA CYS A 43 -16.30 -25.11 25.56
C CYS A 43 -16.78 -23.68 25.80
N VAL A 44 -16.28 -23.09 26.90
CA VAL A 44 -16.59 -21.73 27.31
C VAL A 44 -15.32 -20.89 27.29
N ASN A 45 -15.48 -19.59 27.04
CA ASN A 45 -14.37 -18.66 26.88
C ASN A 45 -13.37 -19.13 25.81
N CYS A 46 -13.85 -19.28 24.58
CA CYS A 46 -13.01 -19.57 23.43
C CYS A 46 -11.91 -18.50 23.29
N GLU A 47 -10.66 -18.93 23.43
CA GLU A 47 -9.50 -18.05 23.28
C GLU A 47 -9.07 -17.92 21.81
N ASN A 48 -8.14 -17.00 21.54
CA ASN A 48 -7.55 -16.81 20.21
C ASN A 48 -8.59 -16.59 19.11
N HIS A 49 -9.58 -15.72 19.34
CA HIS A 49 -10.63 -15.39 18.36
C HIS A 49 -11.36 -16.61 17.77
N SER A 50 -11.40 -17.72 18.51
CA SER A 50 -12.13 -18.92 18.12
C SER A 50 -13.60 -18.84 18.54
N GLN A 51 -14.42 -19.68 17.93
CA GLN A 51 -15.86 -19.77 18.18
C GLN A 51 -16.40 -21.17 17.88
N GLY A 52 -17.66 -21.37 18.23
CA GLY A 52 -18.35 -22.66 18.10
C GLY A 52 -18.30 -23.46 19.40
N GLU A 53 -19.08 -24.52 19.47
CA GLU A 53 -19.26 -25.31 20.70
C GLU A 53 -17.96 -25.92 21.22
N ARG A 54 -16.98 -26.20 20.36
CA ARG A 54 -15.67 -26.73 20.74
C ARG A 54 -14.54 -25.76 20.39
N CYS A 55 -14.87 -24.49 20.17
CA CYS A 55 -13.92 -23.46 19.73
C CYS A 55 -13.14 -23.87 18.47
N GLN A 56 -13.81 -24.59 17.56
CA GLN A 56 -13.24 -25.20 16.37
C GLN A 56 -13.25 -24.30 15.14
N GLY A 57 -14.04 -23.22 15.17
CA GLY A 57 -14.11 -22.22 14.11
C GLY A 57 -13.47 -20.91 14.52
N CYS A 58 -13.31 -20.00 13.56
CA CYS A 58 -12.83 -18.64 13.81
C CYS A 58 -13.98 -17.64 13.78
N GLN A 59 -13.87 -16.60 14.62
CA GLN A 59 -14.82 -15.49 14.64
C GLN A 59 -14.86 -14.75 13.29
N PRO A 60 -15.95 -14.05 12.95
CA PRO A 60 -16.02 -13.23 11.75
C PRO A 60 -14.83 -12.27 11.64
N GLY A 61 -14.17 -12.28 10.47
CA GLY A 61 -12.95 -11.50 10.24
C GLY A 61 -11.65 -12.21 10.61
N PHE A 62 -11.72 -13.48 11.00
CA PHE A 62 -10.58 -14.35 11.23
C PHE A 62 -10.70 -15.65 10.43
N PHE A 63 -9.57 -16.26 10.11
CA PHE A 63 -9.47 -17.55 9.45
C PHE A 63 -8.41 -18.43 10.10
N LEU A 64 -8.50 -19.75 9.91
CA LEU A 64 -7.57 -20.69 10.47
C LEU A 64 -6.25 -20.70 9.68
N LEU A 65 -5.13 -20.41 10.35
CA LEU A 65 -3.78 -20.50 9.81
C LEU A 65 -2.86 -21.16 10.82
N HIS A 66 -2.28 -22.31 10.46
CA HIS A 66 -1.40 -23.08 11.34
C HIS A 66 -1.99 -23.36 12.74
N GLY A 67 -3.30 -23.65 12.82
CA GLY A 67 -3.99 -23.95 14.09
C GLY A 67 -4.42 -22.72 14.89
N LEU A 68 -4.19 -21.51 14.39
CA LEU A 68 -4.55 -20.26 15.06
C LEU A 68 -5.54 -19.44 14.21
N CYS A 69 -6.53 -18.80 14.85
CA CYS A 69 -7.38 -17.86 14.13
C CYS A 69 -6.62 -16.55 13.89
N THR A 70 -6.25 -16.33 12.64
CA THR A 70 -5.51 -15.17 12.15
C THR A 70 -6.49 -14.20 11.50
N ARG A 71 -6.29 -12.89 11.70
CA ARG A 71 -7.14 -11.88 11.07
C ARG A 71 -7.10 -11.99 9.54
N CYS A 72 -8.25 -11.83 8.88
CA CYS A 72 -8.34 -11.80 7.42
C CYS A 72 -7.36 -10.78 6.82
N GLN A 73 -6.59 -11.21 5.82
CA GLN A 73 -5.52 -10.42 5.21
C GLN A 73 -5.97 -9.71 3.93
N CYS A 74 -7.07 -8.98 4.00
CA CYS A 74 -7.68 -8.31 2.85
C CYS A 74 -7.07 -6.92 2.53
N ASN A 75 -5.83 -6.66 2.94
CA ASN A 75 -5.09 -5.42 2.67
C ASN A 75 -5.78 -4.09 3.04
N GLY A 76 -6.72 -4.11 3.98
CA GLY A 76 -7.50 -2.93 4.40
C GLY A 76 -8.74 -2.66 3.55
N HIS A 77 -9.04 -3.51 2.57
CA HIS A 77 -10.16 -3.33 1.64
C HIS A 77 -11.34 -4.26 1.90
N ALA A 78 -11.23 -5.12 2.91
CA ALA A 78 -12.34 -5.86 3.49
C ALA A 78 -11.98 -6.27 4.93
N SER A 79 -12.99 -6.62 5.72
CA SER A 79 -12.82 -7.09 7.10
C SER A 79 -13.19 -8.56 7.29
N THR A 80 -13.72 -9.22 6.25
CA THR A 80 -14.21 -10.60 6.30
C THR A 80 -13.57 -11.43 5.18
N CYS A 81 -13.50 -12.73 5.40
CA CYS A 81 -12.95 -13.72 4.47
C CYS A 81 -13.50 -15.10 4.83
N ASN A 82 -13.18 -16.11 4.03
CA ASN A 82 -13.47 -17.51 4.33
C ASN A 82 -12.71 -17.92 5.60
N PRO A 83 -13.40 -18.40 6.65
CA PRO A 83 -12.78 -18.74 7.93
C PRO A 83 -11.85 -19.96 7.86
N GLN A 84 -11.86 -20.74 6.78
CA GLN A 84 -11.04 -21.95 6.67
C GLN A 84 -9.66 -21.70 6.05
N ASP A 85 -9.58 -20.82 5.06
CA ASP A 85 -8.38 -20.63 4.26
C ASP A 85 -8.00 -19.16 4.04
N GLY A 86 -8.80 -18.22 4.54
CA GLY A 86 -8.52 -16.79 4.47
C GLY A 86 -8.79 -16.16 3.10
N THR A 87 -9.38 -16.91 2.16
CA THR A 87 -9.67 -16.43 0.80
C THR A 87 -11.04 -15.79 0.67
N GLY A 88 -11.35 -15.22 -0.50
CA GLY A 88 -12.70 -14.72 -0.80
C GLY A 88 -13.05 -13.44 -0.06
N CYS A 89 -12.07 -12.55 0.16
CA CYS A 89 -12.34 -11.22 0.68
C CYS A 89 -13.31 -10.45 -0.25
N PRO A 90 -14.38 -9.84 0.26
CA PRO A 90 -15.25 -8.97 -0.52
C PRO A 90 -14.56 -7.62 -0.73
N CYS A 91 -13.64 -7.57 -1.70
CA CYS A 91 -12.78 -6.41 -1.92
C CYS A 91 -13.58 -5.15 -2.31
N HIS A 92 -13.39 -4.08 -1.52
CA HIS A 92 -13.95 -2.75 -1.76
C HIS A 92 -12.89 -1.78 -2.35
N ASN A 93 -13.23 -0.49 -2.48
CA ASN A 93 -12.33 0.58 -2.95
C ASN A 93 -11.62 0.27 -4.28
N ASN A 94 -12.36 -0.34 -5.22
CA ASN A 94 -11.88 -0.70 -6.55
C ASN A 94 -10.68 -1.65 -6.54
N THR A 95 -10.56 -2.45 -5.49
CA THR A 95 -9.57 -3.54 -5.41
C THR A 95 -10.18 -4.88 -5.82
N GLU A 96 -9.29 -5.81 -6.13
CA GLU A 96 -9.58 -7.20 -6.41
C GLU A 96 -8.43 -8.11 -5.96
N SER A 97 -8.75 -9.37 -5.71
CA SER A 97 -7.75 -10.39 -5.38
C SER A 97 -7.00 -10.80 -6.64
N ALA A 98 -5.68 -10.86 -6.56
CA ALA A 98 -4.88 -11.38 -7.66
C ALA A 98 -5.11 -12.89 -7.84
N ALA A 99 -4.81 -13.40 -9.04
CA ALA A 99 -4.79 -14.84 -9.29
C ALA A 99 -3.85 -15.52 -8.29
N CYS A 100 -4.30 -16.64 -7.72
CA CYS A 100 -3.53 -17.38 -6.75
C CYS A 100 -2.69 -18.48 -7.43
N PRO A 101 -1.36 -18.35 -7.49
CA PRO A 101 -0.51 -19.35 -8.13
C PRO A 101 -0.38 -20.64 -7.30
N GLU A 102 -0.37 -20.52 -5.96
CA GLU A 102 -0.26 -21.65 -5.03
C GLU A 102 -1.35 -21.64 -3.97
N ARG A 103 -2.06 -22.77 -3.84
CA ARG A 103 -3.26 -22.87 -2.99
C ARG A 103 -3.05 -22.53 -1.52
N ARG A 104 -1.83 -22.66 -1.00
CA ARG A 104 -1.51 -22.49 0.43
C ARG A 104 -1.43 -21.02 0.88
N ASP A 105 -1.02 -20.11 -0.01
CA ASP A 105 -0.78 -18.70 0.30
C ASP A 105 -1.77 -17.73 -0.36
N CYS A 106 -2.90 -18.26 -0.85
CA CYS A 106 -3.94 -17.43 -1.48
C CYS A 106 -4.48 -16.32 -0.57
N HIS A 107 -4.49 -16.55 0.75
CA HIS A 107 -4.92 -15.56 1.74
C HIS A 107 -4.10 -14.25 1.67
N ARG A 108 -2.84 -14.30 1.22
CA ARG A 108 -1.96 -13.12 1.07
C ARG A 108 -2.24 -12.30 -0.18
N HIS A 109 -2.91 -12.90 -1.16
CA HIS A 109 -3.18 -12.29 -2.48
C HIS A 109 -4.55 -11.63 -2.54
N GLN A 110 -5.22 -11.47 -1.40
CA GLN A 110 -6.56 -10.91 -1.33
C GLN A 110 -6.54 -9.38 -1.40
N CYS A 111 -7.32 -8.80 -2.32
CA CYS A 111 -7.43 -7.35 -2.52
C CYS A 111 -6.07 -6.64 -2.77
N THR A 112 -5.14 -7.32 -3.45
CA THR A 112 -3.79 -6.80 -3.71
C THR A 112 -3.67 -6.07 -5.05
N LYS A 113 -4.69 -6.12 -5.90
CA LYS A 113 -4.71 -5.49 -7.23
C LYS A 113 -5.82 -4.46 -7.35
N CYS A 114 -5.62 -3.49 -8.22
CA CYS A 114 -6.69 -2.62 -8.66
C CYS A 114 -7.52 -3.31 -9.75
N ARG A 115 -8.83 -3.05 -9.75
CA ARG A 115 -9.72 -3.41 -10.86
C ARG A 115 -9.30 -2.69 -12.14
N ASP A 116 -9.76 -3.21 -13.27
CA ASP A 116 -9.57 -2.58 -14.58
C ASP A 116 -9.94 -1.10 -14.56
N SER A 117 -9.12 -0.26 -15.22
CA SER A 117 -9.22 1.21 -15.27
C SER A 117 -8.85 1.96 -13.98
N PHE A 118 -8.37 1.27 -12.94
CA PHE A 118 -7.81 1.87 -11.74
C PHE A 118 -6.32 1.54 -11.60
N HIS A 119 -5.55 2.49 -11.07
CA HIS A 119 -4.10 2.39 -10.96
C HIS A 119 -3.64 2.63 -9.52
N GLY A 120 -2.57 1.96 -9.11
CA GLY A 120 -1.98 2.08 -7.77
C GLY A 120 -1.50 0.74 -7.21
N HIS A 121 -1.03 0.77 -5.96
CA HIS A 121 -0.58 -0.41 -5.22
C HIS A 121 -1.39 -0.55 -3.93
N PRO A 122 -2.55 -1.24 -3.94
CA PRO A 122 -3.51 -1.18 -2.84
C PRO A 122 -3.11 -1.94 -1.56
N VAL A 123 -1.93 -2.56 -1.55
CA VAL A 123 -1.41 -3.31 -0.41
C VAL A 123 -1.19 -2.39 0.80
N GLY A 124 -1.60 -2.83 1.99
CA GLY A 124 -1.39 -2.07 3.23
C GLY A 124 -2.29 -0.83 3.37
N GLY A 125 -3.52 -0.87 2.87
CA GLY A 125 -4.49 0.22 2.98
C GLY A 125 -4.25 1.39 2.01
N ARG A 126 -3.28 1.26 1.11
CA ARG A 126 -3.14 2.15 -0.06
C ARG A 126 -4.28 1.95 -1.04
N GLN A 127 -4.44 2.88 -1.97
CA GLN A 127 -5.71 3.06 -2.68
C GLN A 127 -5.53 2.88 -4.19
N CYS A 128 -6.63 2.54 -4.86
CA CYS A 128 -6.73 2.46 -6.30
C CYS A 128 -7.35 3.76 -6.83
N TYR A 129 -6.62 4.43 -7.71
CA TYR A 129 -6.94 5.75 -8.23
C TYR A 129 -7.62 5.61 -9.59
N ARG A 130 -8.75 6.30 -9.76
CA ARG A 130 -9.42 6.41 -11.05
C ARG A 130 -8.62 7.34 -11.95
N LEU A 131 -8.18 6.86 -13.11
CA LEU A 131 -7.43 7.71 -14.03
C LEU A 131 -8.35 8.74 -14.69
N MET A 132 -7.93 10.00 -14.63
CA MET A 132 -8.59 11.11 -15.30
C MET A 132 -8.05 11.25 -16.73
N ALA A 133 -8.97 11.30 -17.69
CA ALA A 133 -8.69 11.69 -19.05
C ALA A 133 -8.67 13.22 -19.18
N VAL A 134 -7.87 13.70 -20.14
CA VAL A 134 -7.79 15.13 -20.47
C VAL A 134 -9.15 15.60 -21.01
N GLU A 135 -9.57 16.80 -20.60
CA GLU A 135 -10.84 17.43 -21.02
C GLU A 135 -12.11 16.65 -20.65
N GLN A 136 -12.00 15.65 -19.75
CA GLN A 136 -13.14 14.93 -19.21
C GLN A 136 -13.48 15.44 -17.81
N GLU A 137 -14.78 15.68 -17.57
CA GLU A 137 -15.29 16.07 -16.27
C GLU A 137 -15.62 14.83 -15.42
N TYR A 138 -15.37 14.95 -14.12
CA TYR A 138 -15.63 13.90 -13.13
C TYR A 138 -16.36 14.49 -11.93
N CYS A 139 -17.25 13.71 -11.33
CA CYS A 139 -17.89 14.09 -10.08
C CYS A 139 -17.28 13.33 -8.91
N LEU A 140 -17.42 13.88 -7.69
CA LEU A 140 -16.97 13.26 -6.45
C LEU A 140 -17.91 12.13 -5.97
N ASP A 141 -18.45 11.34 -6.90
CA ASP A 141 -19.29 10.19 -6.61
C ASP A 141 -18.39 8.97 -6.27
N PRO A 142 -18.54 8.37 -5.07
CA PRO A 142 -17.72 7.26 -4.63
C PRO A 142 -18.04 5.93 -5.34
N THR A 143 -19.14 5.86 -6.08
CA THR A 143 -19.68 4.63 -6.68
C THR A 143 -19.58 4.61 -8.20
N THR A 144 -20.07 5.63 -8.90
CA THR A 144 -20.10 5.69 -10.36
C THR A 144 -19.70 7.06 -10.90
N GLN A 145 -19.53 7.18 -12.22
CA GLN A 145 -19.30 8.45 -12.92
C GLN A 145 -20.34 8.68 -14.03
N THR A 146 -21.28 7.76 -14.22
CA THR A 146 -22.23 7.77 -15.36
C THR A 146 -23.36 8.78 -15.22
N SER A 147 -23.66 9.24 -14.00
CA SER A 147 -24.80 10.11 -13.69
C SER A 147 -24.40 11.49 -13.17
N CYS A 148 -23.13 11.88 -13.25
CA CYS A 148 -22.58 13.11 -12.65
C CYS A 148 -23.39 14.38 -13.00
N PHE A 149 -23.87 14.47 -14.24
CA PHE A 149 -24.50 15.69 -14.76
C PHE A 149 -25.97 15.49 -15.16
N GLN A 150 -26.56 14.34 -14.84
CA GLN A 150 -27.97 14.09 -15.06
C GLN A 150 -28.81 14.66 -13.91
N SER A 151 -29.89 15.37 -14.23
CA SER A 151 -30.80 15.96 -13.24
C SER A 151 -31.39 14.88 -12.32
N GLY A 152 -31.19 15.03 -11.01
CA GLY A 152 -31.67 14.07 -9.99
C GLY A 152 -30.71 12.92 -9.65
N GLY A 153 -29.56 12.80 -10.32
CA GLY A 153 -28.58 11.71 -10.12
C GLY A 153 -27.32 12.07 -9.33
N ARG A 154 -27.20 13.30 -8.80
CA ARG A 154 -26.01 13.74 -8.06
C ARG A 154 -26.03 13.21 -6.64
N GLN A 155 -25.21 12.21 -6.35
CA GLN A 155 -24.93 11.81 -4.97
C GLN A 155 -23.73 12.63 -4.45
N PRO A 156 -23.92 13.51 -3.44
CA PRO A 156 -22.80 14.20 -2.84
C PRO A 156 -21.88 13.21 -2.14
N LEU A 157 -20.58 13.52 -2.13
CA LEU A 157 -19.62 12.77 -1.33
C LEU A 157 -20.03 12.83 0.15
N PRO A 158 -20.28 11.68 0.80
CA PRO A 158 -20.66 11.69 2.21
C PRO A 158 -19.59 12.35 3.08
N ALA A 159 -20.01 13.03 4.15
CA ALA A 159 -19.08 13.73 5.04
C ALA A 159 -18.04 12.76 5.65
N GLY A 160 -16.76 13.05 5.41
CA GLY A 160 -15.65 12.20 5.84
C GLY A 160 -15.42 10.96 4.97
N ALA A 161 -16.11 10.82 3.83
CA ALA A 161 -15.71 9.87 2.79
C ALA A 161 -14.61 10.49 1.92
N ALA A 162 -13.90 9.63 1.18
CA ALA A 162 -12.82 10.04 0.30
C ALA A 162 -12.93 9.31 -1.04
N VAL A 163 -12.49 9.98 -2.10
CA VAL A 163 -12.44 9.48 -3.48
C VAL A 163 -11.04 9.72 -4.04
N PHE A 164 -10.63 8.89 -5.00
CA PHE A 164 -9.25 8.84 -5.48
C PHE A 164 -9.19 9.00 -6.98
N PHE A 165 -8.45 10.01 -7.41
CA PHE A 165 -8.21 10.30 -8.81
C PHE A 165 -6.72 10.37 -9.07
N GLY A 166 -6.30 9.83 -10.22
CA GLY A 166 -4.92 9.85 -10.67
C GLY A 166 -4.84 10.52 -12.04
N VAL A 167 -3.76 11.25 -12.28
CA VAL A 167 -3.43 11.77 -13.62
C VAL A 167 -2.25 10.98 -14.14
N GLN A 168 -2.40 10.37 -15.31
CA GLN A 168 -1.29 9.73 -16.01
C GLN A 168 -0.94 10.54 -17.27
N PRO A 169 0.07 11.42 -17.20
CA PRO A 169 0.48 12.18 -18.37
C PRO A 169 1.07 11.25 -19.43
N LYS A 170 0.69 11.46 -20.69
CA LYS A 170 1.25 10.71 -21.83
C LYS A 170 2.63 11.20 -22.27
N PHE A 171 3.02 12.41 -21.86
CA PHE A 171 4.26 13.06 -22.22
C PHE A 171 4.93 13.64 -20.97
N THR A 172 6.25 13.74 -20.98
CA THR A 172 7.05 14.15 -19.82
C THR A 172 7.09 15.67 -19.59
N ASN A 173 6.72 16.47 -20.60
CA ASN A 173 6.80 17.94 -20.58
C ASN A 173 5.40 18.57 -20.71
N VAL A 174 4.53 18.31 -19.75
CA VAL A 174 3.15 18.83 -19.75
C VAL A 174 2.86 19.62 -18.49
N ASP A 175 2.19 20.76 -18.65
CA ASP A 175 1.59 21.52 -17.55
C ASP A 175 0.25 20.87 -17.19
N ILE A 176 0.16 20.27 -16.01
CA ILE A 176 -1.05 19.59 -15.54
C ILE A 176 -1.86 20.57 -14.70
N ARG A 177 -3.06 20.91 -15.18
CA ARG A 177 -4.01 21.74 -14.45
C ARG A 177 -5.20 20.90 -14.03
N ILE A 178 -5.50 20.92 -12.73
CA ILE A 178 -6.68 20.29 -12.16
C ILE A 178 -7.56 21.41 -11.62
N THR A 179 -8.77 21.53 -12.16
CA THR A 179 -9.77 22.45 -11.66
C THR A 179 -10.79 21.66 -10.87
N LEU A 180 -11.01 22.05 -9.61
CA LEU A 180 -12.02 21.47 -8.75
C LEU A 180 -13.12 22.50 -8.53
N ASP A 181 -14.31 22.21 -9.03
CA ASP A 181 -15.50 23.02 -8.79
C ASP A 181 -16.35 22.39 -7.67
N LEU A 182 -16.61 23.17 -6.62
CA LEU A 182 -17.41 22.75 -5.47
C LEU A 182 -18.64 23.64 -5.38
N THR A 183 -19.78 23.08 -5.76
CA THR A 183 -21.05 23.81 -5.68
C THR A 183 -21.56 23.94 -4.24
N TYR A 184 -21.34 22.91 -3.40
CA TYR A 184 -21.81 22.89 -2.01
C TYR A 184 -20.88 22.05 -1.12
N GLY A 185 -20.69 22.49 0.12
CA GLY A 185 -19.87 21.81 1.11
C GLY A 185 -18.38 22.16 0.99
N ALA A 186 -17.53 21.26 1.48
CA ALA A 186 -16.08 21.42 1.46
C ALA A 186 -15.41 20.06 1.30
N VAL A 187 -14.20 20.06 0.77
CA VAL A 187 -13.32 18.88 0.71
C VAL A 187 -11.92 19.23 1.17
N ASP A 188 -11.24 18.25 1.76
CA ASP A 188 -9.79 18.28 1.91
C ASP A 188 -9.15 17.69 0.65
N LEU A 189 -8.26 18.44 0.00
CA LEU A 189 -7.54 17.97 -1.17
C LEU A 189 -6.11 17.58 -0.81
N TYR A 190 -5.75 16.34 -1.11
CA TYR A 190 -4.41 15.79 -0.95
C TYR A 190 -3.83 15.47 -2.32
N VAL A 191 -2.62 15.96 -2.59
CA VAL A 191 -1.95 15.75 -3.88
C VAL A 191 -0.56 15.18 -3.64
N SER A 192 -0.20 14.17 -4.43
CA SER A 192 1.13 13.60 -4.48
C SER A 192 1.43 13.05 -5.88
N THR A 193 2.71 12.97 -6.22
CA THR A 193 3.21 12.33 -7.45
C THR A 193 3.39 10.82 -7.30
N SER A 194 3.14 10.24 -6.11
CA SER A 194 3.26 8.81 -5.84
C SER A 194 1.98 8.21 -5.28
N TYR A 195 1.59 7.05 -5.82
CA TYR A 195 0.45 6.27 -5.34
C TYR A 195 0.63 5.71 -3.92
N ASP A 196 1.86 5.61 -3.45
CA ASP A 196 2.17 5.00 -2.15
C ASP A 196 2.12 5.98 -0.98
N THR A 197 1.93 7.26 -1.29
CA THR A 197 1.94 8.35 -0.31
C THR A 197 0.78 8.26 0.67
N PHE A 198 -0.39 7.84 0.22
CA PHE A 198 -1.61 7.91 1.02
C PHE A 198 -2.17 6.52 1.27
N SER A 199 -2.45 6.24 2.55
CA SER A 199 -3.33 5.12 2.92
C SER A 199 -4.56 5.67 3.63
N LEU A 200 -5.67 4.95 3.50
CA LEU A 200 -6.85 5.23 4.30
C LEU A 200 -7.04 4.21 5.40
N GLU A 201 -7.53 4.71 6.52
CA GLU A 201 -8.15 3.92 7.55
C GLU A 201 -9.59 4.37 7.74
N ARG A 202 -10.49 3.41 7.96
CA ARG A 202 -11.87 3.70 8.33
C ARG A 202 -11.97 3.67 9.85
N ASP A 203 -12.44 4.77 10.42
CA ASP A 203 -12.83 4.83 11.83
C ASP A 203 -13.99 3.83 12.06
N PRO A 204 -13.84 2.82 12.94
CA PRO A 204 -14.88 1.82 13.19
C PRO A 204 -16.15 2.40 13.83
N ALA A 205 -16.03 3.50 14.57
CA ALA A 205 -17.15 4.12 15.29
C ALA A 205 -17.94 5.07 14.40
N THR A 206 -17.24 5.87 13.60
CA THR A 206 -17.88 6.93 12.79
C THR A 206 -18.01 6.58 11.31
N GLY A 207 -17.26 5.58 10.83
CA GLY A 207 -17.17 5.23 9.41
C GLY A 207 -16.40 6.25 8.58
N ARG A 208 -15.86 7.32 9.18
CA ARG A 208 -15.09 8.35 8.49
C ARG A 208 -13.74 7.81 8.07
N HIS A 209 -13.27 8.30 6.93
CA HIS A 209 -11.96 8.00 6.39
C HIS A 209 -10.92 8.94 7.00
N LEU A 210 -9.88 8.35 7.58
CA LEU A 210 -8.69 9.03 8.06
C LEU A 210 -7.56 8.84 7.05
N VAL A 211 -7.05 9.94 6.51
CA VAL A 211 -5.91 9.93 5.59
C VAL A 211 -4.62 9.86 6.40
N ARG A 212 -3.82 8.81 6.14
CA ARG A 212 -2.43 8.72 6.60
C ARG A 212 -1.49 9.06 5.46
N VAL A 213 -0.55 9.95 5.73
CA VAL A 213 0.50 10.35 4.80
C VAL A 213 1.77 9.59 5.18
N HIS A 214 2.28 8.80 4.24
CA HIS A 214 3.52 8.06 4.36
C HIS A 214 4.67 8.83 3.74
N PRO A 215 5.88 8.75 4.32
CA PRO A 215 7.06 9.26 3.64
C PRO A 215 7.28 8.51 2.32
N PRO A 216 7.94 9.13 1.33
CA PRO A 216 8.41 8.41 0.16
C PRO A 216 9.24 7.20 0.62
N PRO A 217 9.13 6.04 -0.05
CA PRO A 217 9.91 4.87 0.32
C PRO A 217 11.40 5.25 0.33
N GLU A 218 12.06 5.04 1.47
CA GLU A 218 13.52 5.20 1.54
C GLU A 218 14.15 4.23 0.54
N VAL A 219 15.10 4.72 -0.25
CA VAL A 219 15.86 3.90 -1.20
C VAL A 219 16.75 2.96 -0.38
N GLY A 220 16.18 1.83 0.03
CA GLY A 220 16.92 0.73 0.63
C GLY A 220 17.62 -0.05 -0.48
N ASP A 221 18.94 -0.24 -0.33
CA ASP A 221 19.74 -1.18 -1.12
C ASP A 221 19.10 -2.57 -1.07
N SER A 222 18.24 -2.89 -2.03
CA SER A 222 17.76 -4.24 -2.28
C SER A 222 17.44 -4.35 -3.76
N ALA A 223 18.35 -5.05 -4.45
CA ALA A 223 18.28 -5.35 -5.87
C ALA A 223 16.94 -6.01 -6.25
N GLY A 224 16.20 -5.37 -7.17
CA GLY A 224 15.04 -5.98 -7.80
C GLY A 224 14.09 -5.00 -8.46
N GLY A 225 14.41 -4.54 -9.68
CA GLY A 225 13.45 -3.90 -10.60
C GLY A 225 13.25 -2.40 -10.38
N GLY A 226 13.98 -1.59 -11.17
CA GLY A 226 13.97 -0.13 -11.06
C GLY A 226 12.67 0.53 -11.51
N THR A 227 12.02 1.22 -10.57
CA THR A 227 11.41 2.53 -10.80
C THR A 227 12.00 3.49 -9.76
N SER A 228 12.97 4.30 -10.17
CA SER A 228 13.60 5.28 -9.29
C SER A 228 12.55 6.31 -8.85
N GLY A 229 12.13 6.19 -7.58
CA GLY A 229 11.17 7.09 -6.96
C GLY A 229 11.69 8.52 -6.93
N LEU A 230 11.04 9.40 -7.69
CA LEU A 230 11.10 10.83 -7.47
C LEU A 230 10.39 11.10 -6.14
N GLY A 231 11.13 11.61 -5.13
CA GLY A 231 10.57 11.99 -3.83
C GLY A 231 9.42 12.99 -4.02
N GLY A 232 8.19 12.51 -3.87
CA GLY A 232 6.99 13.28 -4.16
C GLY A 232 6.76 14.36 -3.13
N GLY A 233 6.61 15.60 -3.60
CA GLY A 233 6.05 16.67 -2.78
C GLY A 233 4.64 16.27 -2.35
N THR A 234 4.37 16.29 -1.05
CA THR A 234 3.03 16.09 -0.50
C THR A 234 2.48 17.44 -0.10
N SER A 235 1.24 17.74 -0.48
CA SER A 235 0.57 18.98 -0.10
C SER A 235 -0.85 18.67 0.33
N LYS A 236 -1.21 19.11 1.54
CA LYS A 236 -2.59 19.15 2.03
C LYS A 236 -3.13 20.55 1.78
N VAL A 237 -4.17 20.66 0.97
CA VAL A 237 -4.96 21.89 0.80
C VAL A 237 -6.22 21.69 1.63
N SER A 238 -6.21 22.20 2.85
CA SER A 238 -7.37 22.21 3.73
C SER A 238 -8.26 23.40 3.37
N GLU A 239 -9.49 23.08 2.95
CA GLU A 239 -10.64 23.99 2.84
C GLU A 239 -10.71 24.87 1.59
N VAL A 240 -11.57 24.46 0.65
CA VAL A 240 -12.11 25.31 -0.41
C VAL A 240 -13.61 25.49 -0.11
N ASN A 241 -14.01 26.66 0.41
CA ASN A 241 -15.43 27.02 0.62
C ASN A 241 -15.93 27.84 -0.57
N GLY A 242 -17.02 27.41 -1.21
CA GLY A 242 -17.69 28.18 -2.26
C GLY A 242 -18.72 29.16 -1.67
N ASP A 243 -18.40 30.45 -1.64
CA ASP A 243 -19.19 31.50 -2.32
C ASP A 243 -18.51 32.89 -2.23
N VAL A 244 -18.56 33.63 -3.36
CA VAL A 244 -18.23 35.06 -3.58
C VAL A 244 -16.77 35.54 -3.41
N GLY A 245 -16.11 35.77 -4.56
CA GLY A 245 -15.17 36.88 -4.81
C GLY A 245 -14.22 37.30 -3.69
N GLY A 246 -13.18 36.52 -3.41
CA GLY A 246 -12.09 36.91 -2.52
C GLY A 246 -10.81 36.20 -2.93
N GLY A 247 -9.76 36.95 -3.29
CA GLY A 247 -8.47 36.40 -3.62
C GLY A 247 -7.95 35.49 -2.50
N VAL A 248 -7.57 34.26 -2.87
CA VAL A 248 -6.94 33.30 -1.95
C VAL A 248 -5.62 33.90 -1.47
N ASN A 249 -5.35 33.84 -0.15
CA ASN A 249 -4.08 34.26 0.42
C ASN A 249 -2.96 33.32 -0.07
N LEU A 250 -2.26 33.76 -1.12
CA LEU A 250 -1.24 33.00 -1.83
C LEU A 250 0.01 32.72 -0.98
N ASN A 251 0.23 33.41 0.14
CA ASN A 251 1.52 33.40 0.84
C ASN A 251 1.98 32.01 1.31
N GLY A 252 1.06 31.15 1.79
CA GLY A 252 1.37 29.77 2.18
C GLY A 252 1.71 28.86 0.99
N GLY A 253 0.93 28.97 -0.09
CA GLY A 253 1.22 28.29 -1.36
C GLY A 253 2.53 28.77 -1.98
N THR A 254 2.83 30.06 -1.88
CA THR A 254 4.10 30.64 -2.38
C THR A 254 5.29 30.14 -1.57
N SER A 255 5.16 29.98 -0.24
CA SER A 255 6.22 29.38 0.58
C SER A 255 6.46 27.90 0.26
N SER A 256 5.41 27.12 0.00
CA SER A 256 5.54 25.72 -0.41
C SER A 256 6.11 25.57 -1.82
N VAL A 257 5.71 26.43 -2.75
CA VAL A 257 6.32 26.52 -4.08
C VAL A 257 7.79 26.89 -3.97
N ASN A 258 8.16 27.89 -3.15
CA ASN A 258 9.56 28.25 -2.90
C ASN A 258 10.36 27.10 -2.28
N GLY A 259 9.74 26.32 -1.38
CA GLY A 259 10.33 25.09 -0.84
C GLY A 259 10.57 24.05 -1.92
N GLY A 260 9.57 23.76 -2.75
CA GLY A 260 9.69 22.85 -3.89
C GLY A 260 10.72 23.30 -4.91
N THR A 261 10.77 24.59 -5.25
CA THR A 261 11.80 25.18 -6.11
C THR A 261 13.20 25.03 -5.51
N SER A 262 13.35 25.23 -4.21
CA SER A 262 14.63 25.04 -3.52
C SER A 262 15.08 23.57 -3.55
N GLN A 263 14.14 22.63 -3.42
CA GLN A 263 14.42 21.21 -3.52
C GLN A 263 14.76 20.78 -4.95
N VAL A 264 14.06 21.29 -5.96
CA VAL A 264 14.41 21.09 -7.38
C VAL A 264 15.80 21.62 -7.67
N ASN A 265 16.16 22.79 -7.15
CA ASN A 265 17.52 23.34 -7.29
C ASN A 265 18.57 22.43 -6.61
N GLY A 266 18.25 21.85 -5.45
CA GLY A 266 19.09 20.85 -4.79
C GLY A 266 19.25 19.57 -5.61
N GLY A 267 18.15 19.04 -6.16
CA GLY A 267 18.16 17.87 -7.03
C GLY A 267 18.96 18.09 -8.32
N THR A 268 18.79 19.24 -8.97
CA THR A 268 19.58 19.65 -10.14
C THR A 268 21.07 19.78 -9.80
N SER A 269 21.40 20.32 -8.62
CA SER A 269 22.80 20.42 -8.16
C SER A 269 23.43 19.04 -7.94
N ASN A 270 22.69 18.11 -7.35
CA ASN A 270 23.14 16.72 -7.17
C ASN A 270 23.29 15.99 -8.50
N LEU A 271 22.36 16.19 -9.44
CA LEU A 271 22.46 15.65 -10.79
C LEU A 271 23.71 16.17 -11.49
N ASN A 272 23.98 17.47 -11.42
CA ASN A 272 25.21 18.07 -11.96
C ASN A 272 26.47 17.47 -11.32
N GLY A 273 26.45 17.19 -10.00
CA GLY A 273 27.52 16.48 -9.31
C GLY A 273 27.73 15.05 -9.81
N GLY A 274 26.63 14.31 -10.03
CA GLY A 274 26.64 12.97 -10.61
C GLY A 274 27.17 12.95 -12.05
N THR A 275 26.70 13.88 -12.90
CA THR A 275 27.20 14.05 -14.27
C THR A 275 28.69 14.41 -14.31
N SER A 276 29.14 15.26 -13.38
CA SER A 276 30.57 15.60 -13.26
C SER A 276 31.40 14.38 -12.87
N SER A 277 30.92 13.59 -11.91
CA SER A 277 31.57 12.35 -11.48
C SER A 277 31.65 11.32 -12.60
N LEU A 278 30.56 11.18 -13.37
CA LEU A 278 30.54 10.32 -14.56
C LEU A 278 31.54 10.79 -15.62
N ASN A 279 31.64 12.09 -15.86
CA ASN A 279 32.60 12.66 -16.80
C ASN A 279 34.06 12.42 -16.36
N SER A 280 34.34 12.54 -15.05
CA SER A 280 35.64 12.18 -14.48
C SER A 280 35.94 10.70 -14.67
N GLY A 281 34.97 9.81 -14.41
CA GLY A 281 35.10 8.37 -14.65
C GLY A 281 35.40 8.04 -16.11
N THR A 282 34.68 8.65 -17.06
CA THR A 282 34.95 8.51 -18.49
C THR A 282 36.35 8.98 -18.87
N SER A 283 36.83 10.09 -18.27
CA SER A 283 38.19 10.58 -18.50
C SER A 283 39.25 9.62 -17.96
N SER A 284 39.03 9.02 -16.79
CA SER A 284 39.91 7.99 -16.23
C SER A 284 39.97 6.75 -17.12
N VAL A 285 38.83 6.29 -17.66
CA VAL A 285 38.75 5.17 -18.60
C VAL A 285 39.52 5.46 -19.88
N ASN A 286 39.40 6.67 -20.44
CA ASN A 286 40.17 7.10 -21.61
C ASN A 286 41.68 7.13 -21.33
N GLY A 287 42.08 7.58 -20.13
CA GLY A 287 43.46 7.52 -19.66
C GLY A 287 44.00 6.09 -19.61
N GLY A 288 43.24 5.18 -18.98
CA GLY A 288 43.59 3.76 -18.92
C GLY A 288 43.70 3.11 -20.31
N THR A 289 42.77 3.44 -21.21
CA THR A 289 42.80 2.98 -22.61
C THR A 289 44.07 3.45 -23.33
N SER A 290 44.48 4.70 -23.11
CA SER A 290 45.69 5.26 -23.70
C SER A 290 46.96 4.57 -23.17
N GLN A 291 46.99 4.23 -21.88
CA GLN A 291 48.09 3.47 -21.28
C GLN A 291 48.18 2.05 -21.85
N VAL A 292 47.05 1.36 -22.01
CA VAL A 292 46.99 0.04 -22.64
C VAL A 292 47.50 0.09 -24.07
N ASN A 293 47.10 1.09 -24.85
CA ASN A 293 47.61 1.29 -26.21
C ASN A 293 49.13 1.50 -26.22
N GLY A 294 49.66 2.35 -25.33
CA GLY A 294 51.10 2.56 -25.20
C GLY A 294 51.86 1.28 -24.81
N GLY A 295 51.33 0.49 -23.87
CA GLY A 295 51.87 -0.82 -23.50
C GLY A 295 51.90 -1.80 -24.68
N THR A 296 50.84 -1.81 -25.48
CA THR A 296 50.74 -2.64 -26.69
C THR A 296 51.77 -2.23 -27.74
N SER A 297 51.98 -0.93 -27.96
CA SER A 297 53.02 -0.42 -28.87
C SER A 297 54.43 -0.81 -28.41
N ASN A 298 54.71 -0.72 -27.11
CA ASN A 298 56.00 -1.13 -26.55
C ASN A 298 56.24 -2.64 -26.71
N LEU A 299 55.21 -3.45 -26.46
CA LEU A 299 55.29 -4.91 -26.66
C LEU A 299 55.57 -5.27 -28.12
N ASN A 300 54.92 -4.59 -29.07
CA ASN A 300 55.20 -4.77 -30.49
C ASN A 300 56.66 -4.41 -30.82
N GLY A 301 57.17 -3.28 -30.33
CA GLY A 301 58.57 -2.88 -30.52
C GLY A 301 59.58 -3.88 -29.93
N GLY A 302 59.29 -4.42 -28.74
CA GLY A 302 60.08 -5.48 -28.12
C GLY A 302 60.07 -6.78 -28.94
N THR A 303 58.91 -7.16 -29.47
CA THR A 303 58.75 -8.34 -30.33
C THR A 303 59.52 -8.19 -31.65
N SER A 304 59.47 -7.02 -32.29
CA SER A 304 60.26 -6.72 -33.48
C SER A 304 61.76 -6.81 -33.20
N SER A 305 62.21 -6.26 -32.07
CA SER A 305 63.62 -6.30 -31.67
C SER A 305 64.10 -7.73 -31.41
N LEU A 306 63.28 -8.53 -30.73
CA LEU A 306 63.56 -9.95 -30.51
C LEU A 306 63.65 -10.71 -31.84
N ASN A 307 62.72 -10.47 -32.76
CA ASN A 307 62.73 -11.10 -34.09
C ASN A 307 64.02 -10.77 -34.85
N SER A 308 64.42 -9.49 -34.87
CA SER A 308 65.70 -9.07 -35.46
C SER A 308 66.89 -9.76 -34.81
N GLY A 309 66.93 -9.86 -33.48
CA GLY A 309 67.97 -10.58 -32.76
C GLY A 309 68.03 -12.06 -33.12
N THR A 310 66.89 -12.74 -33.21
CA THR A 310 66.83 -14.14 -33.64
C THR A 310 67.29 -14.34 -35.09
N SER A 311 66.98 -13.40 -35.99
CA SER A 311 67.49 -13.43 -37.37
C SER A 311 69.00 -13.25 -37.42
N SER A 312 69.58 -12.40 -36.55
CA SER A 312 71.03 -12.21 -36.46
C SER A 312 71.78 -13.42 -35.89
N VAL A 313 71.15 -14.24 -35.05
CA VAL A 313 71.75 -15.46 -34.50
C VAL A 313 71.67 -16.64 -35.48
N ASN A 314 70.67 -16.64 -36.37
CA ASN A 314 70.43 -17.71 -37.34
C ASN A 314 71.10 -17.48 -38.72
N GLY A 315 71.89 -16.41 -38.89
CA GLY A 315 72.65 -16.10 -40.10
C GLY A 315 74.15 -16.25 -39.88
#